data_AF-A0A534KXJ1-F1
#
_entry.id   AF-A0A534KXJ1-F1
#
_cell.length_a   1.000
_cell.length_b   1.000
_cell.length_c   1.000
_cell.angle_alpha   90.00
_cell.angle_beta   90.00
_cell.angle_gamma   90.00
#
_symmetry.space_group_name_H-M   'P 1'
#
loop_
_entity.id
_entity.type
_entity.pdbx_description
1 polymer ?
#
loop_
_entity_poly.entity_id
_entity_poly.type
_entity_poly.pdbx_seq_one_letter_code
_entity_poly.pdbx_strand_id
1 'polypeptide(L)'
;MTVRTRDWLKFGSLVAIAFVLGLAFASSLDLPKKGGAAESLLAAQQTTAPPRTPLPGAKPIADLSEAFVAVAEHVKPAVVFIRSEKRQRASDLRLPPGFDDFFPQLRRRPQIEQGSGSGFIVSTDGYILTNNHVVAGADRVTVKLLDKRE
;
A
#
# COMPACT_ATOMS: atom_id res chain seq x y z
N MET A 1 13.81 46.48 29.17
CA MET A 1 12.96 45.39 28.65
C MET A 1 13.81 44.55 27.72
N THR A 2 13.95 43.25 28.02
CA THR A 2 14.94 42.35 27.42
C THR A 2 14.63 42.02 25.95
N VAL A 3 15.67 41.94 25.12
CA VAL A 3 15.59 41.75 23.65
C VAL A 3 14.67 40.57 23.25
N ARG A 4 14.61 39.53 24.09
CA ARG A 4 13.82 38.31 23.92
C ARG A 4 12.30 38.54 23.83
N THR A 5 11.73 39.49 24.57
CA THR A 5 10.29 39.81 24.47
C THR A 5 9.96 40.58 23.20
N ARG A 6 10.90 41.42 22.72
CA ARG A 6 10.71 42.19 21.49
C ARG A 6 10.74 41.30 20.25
N ASP A 7 11.56 40.25 20.25
CA ASP A 7 11.60 39.28 19.14
C ASP A 7 10.43 38.29 19.18
N TRP A 8 9.93 37.93 20.37
CA TRP A 8 8.68 37.17 20.51
C TRP A 8 7.48 37.97 19.97
N LEU A 9 7.37 39.26 20.30
CA LEU A 9 6.30 40.12 19.77
C LEU A 9 6.38 40.28 18.25
N LYS A 10 7.58 40.45 17.67
CA LYS A 10 7.76 40.49 16.21
C LYS A 10 7.36 39.19 15.55
N PHE A 11 7.75 38.06 16.13
CA PHE A 11 7.36 36.73 15.63
C PHE A 11 5.84 36.54 15.68
N GLY A 12 5.21 36.88 16.81
CA GLY A 12 3.75 36.82 16.95
C GLY A 12 3.02 37.73 15.97
N SER A 13 3.52 38.95 15.75
CA SER A 13 2.96 39.87 14.75
C SER A 13 3.11 39.36 13.32
N LEU A 14 4.25 38.76 12.97
CA LEU A 14 4.47 38.15 11.65
C LEU A 14 3.50 37.00 11.39
N VAL A 15 3.31 36.12 12.38
CA VAL A 15 2.35 35.00 12.27
C VAL A 15 0.91 35.51 12.11
N ALA A 16 0.53 36.54 12.87
CA ALA A 16 -0.80 37.15 12.76
C ALA A 16 -1.02 37.78 11.38
N ILE A 17 -0.03 38.50 10.85
CA ILE A 17 -0.10 39.10 9.51
C ILE A 17 -0.22 38.00 8.43
N ALA A 18 0.59 36.94 8.51
CA ALA A 18 0.53 35.83 7.57
C ALA A 18 -0.85 35.12 7.60
N PHE A 19 -1.45 34.96 8.78
CA PHE A 19 -2.77 34.36 8.93
C PHE A 19 -3.88 35.22 8.31
N VAL A 20 -3.85 36.54 8.53
CA VAL A 20 -4.82 37.48 7.95
C VAL A 20 -4.68 37.54 6.42
N LEU A 21 -3.45 37.57 5.90
CA LEU A 21 -3.19 37.51 4.47
C LEU A 21 -3.67 36.18 3.86
N GLY A 22 -3.48 35.06 4.56
CA GLY A 22 -3.98 33.75 4.14
C GLY A 22 -5.51 33.70 4.06
N LEU A 23 -6.22 34.28 5.04
CA LEU A 23 -7.68 34.37 5.01
C LEU A 23 -8.19 35.28 3.90
N ALA A 24 -7.54 36.43 3.68
CA ALA A 24 -7.88 37.34 2.59
C ALA A 24 -7.67 36.67 1.21
N PHE A 25 -6.57 35.93 1.04
CA PHE A 25 -6.29 35.16 -0.17
C PHE A 25 -7.31 34.03 -0.38
N ALA A 26 -7.65 33.28 0.67
CA ALA A 26 -8.68 32.24 0.61
C ALA A 26 -10.07 32.80 0.28
N SER A 27 -10.39 34.01 0.75
CA SER A 27 -11.64 34.69 0.42
C SER A 27 -11.65 35.28 -0.98
N SER A 28 -10.49 35.60 -1.55
CA SER A 28 -10.36 36.11 -2.93
C SER A 28 -10.37 35.00 -3.97
N LEU A 29 -10.17 33.74 -3.56
CA LEU A 29 -10.41 32.57 -4.39
C LEU A 29 -11.93 32.34 -4.42
N ASP A 30 -12.55 32.49 -5.59
CA ASP A 30 -13.92 32.06 -5.84
C ASP A 30 -13.98 30.52 -5.86
N LEU A 31 -13.83 29.90 -4.67
CA LEU A 31 -14.02 28.47 -4.53
C LEU A 31 -15.49 28.17 -4.84
N PRO A 32 -15.80 27.26 -5.79
CA PRO A 32 -17.17 26.93 -6.12
C PRO A 32 -17.90 26.37 -4.89
N LYS A 33 -18.77 27.17 -4.27
CA LYS A 33 -19.50 26.83 -3.03
C LYS A 33 -20.55 25.74 -3.22
N LYS A 34 -20.81 25.32 -4.46
CA LYS A 34 -21.58 24.13 -4.82
C LYS A 34 -20.93 23.52 -6.05
N GLY A 35 -20.44 22.30 -5.94
CA GLY A 35 -20.10 21.51 -7.12
C GLY A 35 -21.39 21.29 -7.91
N GLY A 36 -21.53 21.92 -9.08
CA GLY A 36 -22.65 21.70 -10.00
C GLY A 36 -22.79 20.23 -10.43
N ALA A 37 -21.85 19.37 -10.05
CA ALA A 37 -21.99 17.93 -10.07
C ALA A 37 -23.21 17.46 -9.26
N ALA A 38 -23.52 18.01 -8.08
CA ALA A 38 -24.67 17.54 -7.31
C ALA A 38 -26.02 17.89 -7.98
N GLU A 39 -26.17 19.12 -8.49
CA GLU A 39 -27.36 19.53 -9.27
C GLU A 39 -27.44 18.80 -10.61
N SER A 40 -26.32 18.57 -11.29
CA SER A 40 -26.25 17.77 -12.51
C SER A 40 -26.55 16.28 -12.26
N LEU A 41 -26.18 15.72 -11.10
CA LEU A 41 -26.49 14.34 -10.71
C LEU A 41 -27.96 14.18 -10.31
N LEU A 42 -28.54 15.18 -9.64
CA LEU A 42 -29.97 15.23 -9.31
C LEU A 42 -30.82 15.44 -10.58
N ALA A 43 -30.40 16.31 -11.50
CA ALA A 43 -31.05 16.50 -12.81
C ALA A 43 -30.86 15.29 -13.73
N ALA A 44 -29.70 14.61 -13.68
CA ALA A 44 -29.44 13.37 -14.42
C ALA A 44 -30.16 12.14 -13.83
N GLN A 45 -30.55 12.17 -12.55
CA GLN A 45 -31.44 11.15 -11.96
C GLN A 45 -32.91 11.36 -12.36
N GLN A 46 -33.30 12.56 -12.78
CA GLN A 46 -34.65 12.87 -13.26
C GLN A 46 -34.82 12.67 -14.77
N THR A 47 -33.73 12.44 -15.51
CA THR A 47 -33.86 11.83 -16.83
C THR A 47 -33.96 10.34 -16.61
N THR A 48 -35.18 9.79 -16.67
CA THR A 48 -35.40 8.35 -16.78
C THR A 48 -34.49 7.83 -17.87
N ALA A 49 -33.41 7.15 -17.46
CA ALA A 49 -32.59 6.39 -18.39
C ALA A 49 -33.57 5.53 -19.20
N PRO A 50 -33.48 5.51 -20.54
CA PRO A 50 -34.33 4.64 -21.34
C PRO A 50 -34.21 3.23 -20.73
N PRO A 51 -35.33 2.48 -20.61
CA PRO A 51 -35.30 1.14 -20.06
C PRO A 51 -34.16 0.40 -20.77
N ARG A 52 -33.07 0.14 -20.04
CA ARG A 52 -31.93 -0.59 -20.58
C ARG A 52 -32.47 -1.97 -20.83
N THR A 53 -32.88 -2.24 -22.06
CA THR A 53 -33.24 -3.57 -22.50
C THR A 53 -32.07 -4.46 -22.13
N PRO A 54 -32.23 -5.44 -21.22
CA PRO A 54 -31.12 -6.28 -20.82
C PRO A 54 -30.53 -6.89 -22.09
N LEU A 55 -29.24 -6.64 -22.34
CA LEU A 55 -28.52 -7.27 -23.44
C LEU A 55 -28.75 -8.79 -23.32
N PRO A 56 -29.24 -9.47 -24.36
CA PRO A 56 -29.36 -10.92 -24.36
C PRO A 56 -27.98 -11.52 -24.00
N GLY A 57 -27.89 -12.23 -22.87
CA GLY A 57 -26.62 -12.78 -22.36
C GLY A 57 -26.01 -12.08 -21.13
N ALA A 58 -26.55 -10.95 -20.66
CA ALA A 58 -26.04 -10.27 -19.47
C ALA A 58 -26.21 -11.09 -18.17
N LYS A 59 -27.30 -11.87 -18.05
CA LYS A 59 -27.53 -12.77 -16.91
C LYS A 59 -26.50 -13.91 -16.86
N PRO A 60 -26.27 -14.70 -17.94
CA PRO A 60 -25.22 -15.71 -17.98
C PRO A 60 -23.81 -15.22 -17.59
N ILE A 61 -23.44 -13.99 -17.97
CA ILE A 61 -22.13 -13.41 -17.62
C ILE A 61 -22.06 -13.03 -16.13
N ALA A 62 -23.15 -12.51 -15.57
CA ALA A 62 -23.25 -12.22 -14.16
C ALA A 62 -23.19 -13.52 -13.32
N ASP A 63 -23.93 -14.55 -13.73
CA ASP A 63 -23.96 -15.86 -13.07
C ASP A 63 -22.56 -16.51 -13.08
N LEU A 64 -21.83 -16.41 -14.21
CA LEU A 64 -20.46 -16.91 -14.31
C LEU A 64 -19.51 -16.17 -13.37
N SER A 65 -19.66 -14.84 -13.27
CA SER A 65 -18.83 -14.02 -12.37
C SER A 65 -19.07 -14.41 -10.92
N GLU A 66 -20.33 -14.62 -10.53
CA GLU A 66 -20.71 -15.08 -9.19
C GLU A 66 -20.14 -16.47 -8.89
N ALA A 67 -20.16 -17.40 -9.86
CA ALA A 67 -19.55 -18.71 -9.71
C ALA A 67 -18.03 -18.62 -9.46
N PHE A 68 -17.31 -17.76 -10.17
CA PHE A 68 -15.89 -17.53 -9.91
C PHE A 68 -15.63 -16.94 -8.52
N VAL A 69 -16.46 -15.99 -8.07
CA VAL A 69 -16.36 -15.41 -6.73
C VAL A 69 -16.57 -16.49 -5.67
N ALA A 70 -17.60 -17.32 -5.81
CA ALA A 70 -17.89 -18.39 -4.85
C ALA A 70 -16.74 -19.40 -4.72
N VAL A 71 -16.14 -19.82 -5.86
CA VAL A 71 -14.97 -20.70 -5.85
C VAL A 71 -13.78 -20.01 -5.18
N ALA A 72 -13.51 -18.75 -5.54
CA ALA A 72 -12.40 -17.99 -4.95
C ALA A 72 -12.56 -17.84 -3.42
N GLU A 73 -13.75 -17.53 -2.92
CA GLU A 73 -14.02 -17.44 -1.48
C GLU A 73 -13.80 -18.77 -0.76
N HIS A 74 -14.19 -19.88 -1.39
CA HIS A 74 -14.02 -21.20 -0.81
C HIS A 74 -12.55 -21.65 -0.75
N VAL A 75 -11.76 -21.35 -1.78
CA VAL A 75 -10.35 -21.82 -1.86
C VAL A 75 -9.35 -20.87 -1.22
N LYS A 76 -9.70 -19.59 -1.03
CA LYS A 76 -8.83 -18.56 -0.42
C LYS A 76 -8.16 -19.00 0.90
N PRO A 77 -8.83 -19.69 1.84
CA PRO A 77 -8.20 -20.14 3.08
C PRO A 77 -7.03 -21.13 2.89
N ALA A 78 -6.97 -21.83 1.75
CA ALA A 78 -5.86 -22.74 1.43
C ALA A 78 -4.60 -22.00 0.96
N VAL A 79 -4.69 -20.71 0.63
CA VAL A 79 -3.54 -19.93 0.15
C VAL A 79 -2.81 -19.28 1.32
N VAL A 80 -1.49 -19.41 1.32
CA VAL A 80 -0.60 -18.81 2.32
C VAL A 80 0.41 -17.87 1.67
N PHE A 81 0.79 -16.83 2.42
CA PHE A 81 1.94 -16.00 2.09
C PHE A 81 3.19 -16.59 2.72
N ILE A 82 4.28 -16.65 1.97
CA ILE A 82 5.55 -17.21 2.43
C ILE A 82 6.60 -16.10 2.36
N ARG A 83 7.28 -15.86 3.47
CA ARG A 83 8.47 -15.02 3.56
C ARG A 83 9.66 -15.91 3.83
N SER A 84 10.72 -15.73 3.08
CA SER A 84 12.00 -16.40 3.30
C SER A 84 13.07 -15.39 3.63
N GLU A 85 13.98 -15.75 4.52
CA GLU A 85 15.13 -14.93 4.90
C GLU A 85 16.40 -15.76 4.77
N LYS A 86 17.40 -15.19 4.11
CA LYS A 86 18.73 -15.77 3.95
C LYS A 86 19.76 -14.77 4.48
N ARG A 87 20.53 -15.20 5.46
CA ARG A 87 21.62 -14.41 6.05
C ARG A 87 22.86 -14.57 5.19
N GLN A 88 23.14 -13.57 4.38
CA GLN A 88 24.41 -13.49 3.68
C GLN A 88 25.51 -13.07 4.67
N ARG A 89 26.65 -13.77 4.63
CA ARG A 89 27.80 -13.38 5.42
C ARG A 89 28.40 -12.11 4.80
N ALA A 90 28.77 -11.16 5.65
CA ALA A 90 29.34 -9.89 5.20
C ALA A 90 30.67 -10.04 4.42
N SER A 91 31.29 -11.23 4.47
CA SER A 91 32.45 -11.61 3.67
C SER A 91 32.17 -11.72 2.16
N ASP A 92 30.90 -11.84 1.75
CA ASP A 92 30.54 -12.07 0.34
C ASP A 92 30.30 -10.76 -0.43
N LEU A 93 30.28 -9.61 0.27
CA LEU A 93 30.16 -8.29 -0.34
C LEU A 93 31.48 -7.89 -0.99
N ARG A 94 31.64 -8.19 -2.28
CA ARG A 94 32.76 -7.72 -3.10
C ARG A 94 32.61 -6.24 -3.42
N LEU A 95 33.24 -5.39 -2.60
CA LEU A 95 33.42 -3.98 -2.92
C LEU A 95 34.46 -3.81 -4.05
N PRO A 96 34.33 -2.80 -4.92
CA PRO A 96 35.36 -2.46 -5.90
C PRO A 96 36.71 -2.16 -5.21
N PRO A 97 37.85 -2.49 -5.85
CA PRO A 97 39.16 -2.23 -5.28
C PRO A 97 39.32 -0.73 -4.96
N GLY A 98 39.73 -0.42 -3.71
CA GLY A 98 39.91 0.94 -3.22
C GLY A 98 38.70 1.56 -2.49
N PHE A 99 37.53 0.92 -2.48
CA PHE A 99 36.35 1.38 -1.71
C PHE A 99 36.33 0.89 -0.25
N ASP A 100 37.20 -0.06 0.09
CA ASP A 100 37.22 -0.74 1.38
C ASP A 100 37.61 0.17 2.55
N ASP A 101 38.53 1.11 2.31
CA ASP A 101 39.04 2.03 3.33
C ASP A 101 38.05 3.18 3.62
N PHE A 102 37.19 3.51 2.66
CA PHE A 102 36.20 4.59 2.78
C PHE A 102 34.91 4.13 3.47
N PHE A 103 34.58 2.83 3.41
CA PHE A 103 33.34 2.27 3.94
C PHE A 103 33.53 1.00 4.81
N PRO A 104 34.35 1.06 5.88
CA PRO A 104 34.62 -0.11 6.72
C PRO A 104 33.38 -0.66 7.44
N GLN A 105 32.31 0.15 7.58
CA GLN A 105 31.05 -0.27 8.20
C GLN A 105 30.20 -1.17 7.29
N LEU A 106 30.37 -1.11 5.95
CA LEU A 106 29.59 -1.91 5.00
C LEU A 106 29.93 -3.40 5.06
N ARG A 107 31.18 -3.76 5.42
CA ARG A 107 31.64 -5.15 5.59
C ARG A 107 31.27 -5.78 6.94
N ARG A 108 30.64 -5.05 7.87
CA ARG A 108 30.41 -5.52 9.25
C ARG A 108 28.97 -5.91 9.56
N ARG A 109 28.02 -5.64 8.66
CA ARG A 109 26.63 -6.04 8.85
C ARG A 109 26.31 -7.26 7.99
N PRO A 110 25.87 -8.38 8.59
CA PRO A 110 25.23 -9.46 7.84
C PRO A 110 24.08 -8.85 7.04
N GLN A 111 24.09 -9.05 5.72
CA GLN A 111 22.98 -8.63 4.88
C GLN A 111 21.91 -9.73 4.96
N ILE A 112 20.68 -9.36 5.29
CA ILE A 112 19.55 -10.28 5.23
C ILE A 112 18.93 -10.10 3.86
N GLU A 113 19.08 -11.10 3.01
CA GLU A 113 18.32 -11.23 1.78
C GLU A 113 16.93 -11.76 2.12
N GLN A 114 15.89 -11.15 1.57
CA GLN A 114 14.50 -11.54 1.83
C GLN A 114 13.84 -11.95 0.52
N GLY A 115 13.19 -13.11 0.55
CA GLY A 115 12.30 -13.59 -0.50
C GLY A 115 10.85 -13.56 -0.03
N SER A 116 9.94 -13.49 -1.00
CA SER A 116 8.51 -13.64 -0.76
C SER A 116 7.87 -14.48 -1.87
N GLY A 117 6.78 -15.15 -1.53
CA GLY A 117 6.03 -15.99 -2.45
C GLY A 117 4.69 -16.40 -1.87
N SER A 118 3.97 -17.22 -2.62
CA SER A 118 2.76 -17.88 -2.15
C SER A 118 2.98 -19.38 -2.01
N GLY A 119 2.08 -20.02 -1.27
CA GLY A 119 1.95 -21.47 -1.22
C GLY A 119 0.51 -21.89 -1.03
N PHE A 120 0.29 -23.20 -1.11
CA PHE A 120 -1.02 -23.82 -0.93
C PHE A 120 -0.96 -24.90 0.13
N ILE A 121 -1.90 -24.89 1.07
CA ILE A 121 -2.11 -25.97 2.02
C ILE A 121 -2.76 -27.12 1.25
N VAL A 122 -2.06 -28.24 1.13
CA VAL A 122 -2.49 -29.41 0.34
C VAL A 122 -3.03 -30.54 1.20
N SER A 123 -2.85 -30.46 2.52
CA SER A 123 -3.30 -31.49 3.46
C SER A 123 -3.61 -30.90 4.84
N THR A 124 -4.48 -31.58 5.60
CA THR A 124 -5.04 -31.11 6.89
C THR A 124 -4.05 -31.11 8.04
N ASP A 125 -2.95 -31.85 7.90
CA ASP A 125 -1.77 -31.86 8.76
C ASP A 125 -0.82 -30.68 8.52
N GLY A 126 -1.12 -29.80 7.55
CA GLY A 126 -0.44 -28.53 7.36
C GLY A 126 0.70 -28.55 6.33
N TYR A 127 0.76 -29.54 5.44
CA TYR A 127 1.72 -29.51 4.33
C TYR A 127 1.40 -28.37 3.37
N ILE A 128 2.44 -27.58 3.05
CA ILE A 128 2.36 -26.45 2.14
C ILE A 128 3.21 -26.72 0.91
N LEU A 129 2.60 -26.59 -0.27
CA LEU A 129 3.28 -26.64 -1.56
C LEU A 129 3.64 -25.21 -2.00
N THR A 130 4.90 -25.00 -2.37
CA THR A 130 5.40 -23.73 -2.92
C THR A 130 6.48 -23.99 -3.97
N ASN A 131 6.89 -22.94 -4.67
CA ASN A 131 7.98 -23.04 -5.63
C ASN A 131 9.32 -23.19 -4.89
N ASN A 132 10.21 -24.02 -5.45
CA ASN A 132 11.53 -24.25 -4.86
C ASN A 132 12.32 -22.94 -4.65
N HIS A 133 12.29 -22.01 -5.60
CA HIS A 133 13.03 -20.73 -5.49
C HIS A 133 12.57 -19.83 -4.34
N VAL A 134 11.37 -20.06 -3.80
CA VAL A 134 10.85 -19.29 -2.65
C VAL A 134 11.59 -19.70 -1.37
N VAL A 135 11.97 -20.97 -1.24
CA VAL A 135 12.49 -21.55 0.00
C VAL A 135 13.94 -22.05 -0.10
N ALA A 136 14.47 -22.20 -1.32
CA ALA A 136 15.81 -22.74 -1.55
C ALA A 136 16.90 -21.88 -0.90
N GLY A 137 17.65 -22.47 0.03
CA GLY A 137 18.74 -21.80 0.73
C GLY A 137 18.30 -20.72 1.72
N ALA A 138 17.02 -20.68 2.10
CA ALA A 138 16.53 -19.82 3.16
C ALA A 138 16.94 -20.39 4.53
N ASP A 139 17.41 -19.52 5.42
CA ASP A 139 17.72 -19.87 6.81
C ASP A 139 16.45 -19.84 7.69
N ARG A 140 15.49 -19.00 7.32
CA ARG A 140 14.20 -18.89 7.99
C ARG A 140 13.10 -18.77 6.96
N VAL A 141 12.03 -19.52 7.18
CA VAL A 141 10.77 -19.42 6.42
C VAL A 141 9.66 -19.08 7.41
N THR A 142 8.92 -18.02 7.13
CA THR A 142 7.74 -17.61 7.88
C THR A 142 6.55 -17.72 6.95
N VAL A 143 5.52 -18.45 7.40
CA VAL A 143 4.27 -18.60 6.67
C VAL A 143 3.25 -17.68 7.32
N LYS A 144 2.41 -17.03 6.53
CA LYS A 144 1.31 -16.21 7.02
C LYS A 144 0.02 -16.66 6.35
N LEU A 145 -0.92 -17.10 7.16
CA LEU A 145 -2.25 -17.50 6.72
C LEU A 145 -3.11 -16.26 6.44
N LEU A 146 -4.18 -16.45 5.67
CA LEU A 146 -5.12 -15.39 5.34
C LEU A 146 -5.77 -14.75 6.58
N ASP A 147 -5.98 -15.54 7.63
CA ASP A 147 -6.51 -15.11 8.93
C ASP A 147 -5.47 -14.42 9.83
N LYS A 148 -4.30 -14.10 9.28
CA LYS A 148 -3.18 -13.40 9.94
C LYS A 148 -2.43 -14.20 10.99
N ARG A 149 -2.66 -15.52 11.08
CA ARG A 149 -1.79 -16.41 11.86
C ARG A 149 -0.45 -16.61 11.15
N GLU A 150 0.61 -16.77 11.94
CA GLU A 150 1.99 -17.02 11.49
C GLU A 150 2.57 -18.27 12.15
#